data_AF-B5W1G1-F1
#
_entry.id   AF-B5W1G1-F1
#
_cell.length_a   1.000
_cell.length_b   1.000
_cell.length_c   1.000
_cell.angle_alpha   90.00
_cell.angle_beta   90.00
_cell.angle_gamma   90.00
#
_symmetry.space_group_name_H-M   'P 1'
#
loop_
_entity.id
_entity.type
_entity.pdbx_description
1 polymer ?
#
loop_
_entity_poly.entity_id
_entity_poly.type
_entity_poly.pdbx_seq_one_letter_code
_entity_poly.pdbx_strand_id
1 'polypeptide(L)'
;MTDMQDIEQSIIRQKIILALKYGDKPNLVEITQLASKIISEDVEKLLSPVDNFVFNYGVMTGIQIHGPMDTHWIYPHDFYLVSSQLPGGKKNLFL
;
A
#
# COMPACT_ATOMS: atom_id res chain seq x y z
N MET A 1 -18.38 -10.81 9.72
CA MET A 1 -17.79 -11.89 10.54
C MET A 1 -16.47 -12.27 9.89
N THR A 2 -15.37 -12.17 10.63
CA THR A 2 -14.05 -12.57 10.16
C THR A 2 -13.97 -14.09 10.29
N ASP A 3 -13.63 -14.77 9.20
CA ASP A 3 -13.36 -16.20 9.27
C ASP A 3 -12.01 -16.41 9.95
N MET A 4 -11.99 -17.17 11.05
CA MET A 4 -10.77 -17.42 11.80
C MET A 4 -9.89 -18.48 11.14
N GLN A 5 -10.42 -19.28 10.22
CA GLN A 5 -9.64 -20.24 9.44
C GLN A 5 -8.91 -19.54 8.27
N ASP A 6 -9.52 -18.48 7.72
CA ASP A 6 -8.98 -17.68 6.61
C ASP A 6 -8.88 -16.19 6.98
N ILE A 7 -8.16 -15.90 8.07
CA ILE A 7 -8.12 -14.55 8.66
C ILE A 7 -7.54 -13.50 7.70
N GLU A 8 -6.45 -13.82 7.00
CA GLU A 8 -5.77 -12.90 6.10
C GLU A 8 -6.69 -12.49 4.94
N GLN A 9 -7.27 -13.50 4.27
CA GLN A 9 -8.21 -13.27 3.17
C GLN A 9 -9.46 -12.51 3.65
N SER A 10 -9.96 -12.84 4.83
CA SER A 10 -11.11 -12.15 5.43
C SER A 10 -10.82 -10.68 5.68
N ILE A 11 -9.65 -10.33 6.23
CA ILE A 11 -9.24 -8.95 6.50
C ILE A 11 -9.08 -8.17 5.19
N ILE A 12 -8.37 -8.75 4.21
CA ILE A 12 -8.17 -8.11 2.90
C ILE A 12 -9.52 -7.84 2.23
N ARG A 13 -10.40 -8.85 2.19
CA ARG A 13 -11.75 -8.71 1.60
C ARG A 13 -12.57 -7.63 2.29
N GLN A 14 -12.54 -7.59 3.63
CA GLN A 14 -13.25 -6.57 4.39
C GLN A 14 -12.73 -5.16 4.07
N LYS A 15 -11.40 -4.96 4.06
CA LYS A 15 -10.80 -3.66 3.73
C LYS A 15 -11.17 -3.19 2.33
N ILE A 16 -11.13 -4.09 1.33
CA ILE A 16 -11.53 -3.77 -0.05
C ILE A 16 -13.02 -3.41 -0.11
N ILE A 17 -13.91 -4.20 0.50
CA ILE A 17 -15.36 -3.94 0.48
C ILE A 17 -15.69 -2.59 1.14
N LEU A 18 -15.04 -2.25 2.25
CA LEU A 18 -15.24 -0.98 2.95
C LEU A 18 -14.80 0.24 2.13
N ALA A 19 -13.86 0.06 1.20
CA ALA A 19 -13.37 1.13 0.33
C ALA A 19 -14.23 1.31 -0.94
N LEU A 20 -15.06 0.34 -1.30
CA LEU A 20 -15.96 0.40 -2.45
C LEU A 20 -17.24 1.18 -2.12
N LYS A 21 -17.73 1.95 -3.08
CA LYS A 21 -19.04 2.61 -3.00
C LYS A 21 -20.13 1.69 -3.52
N TYR A 22 -21.36 1.94 -3.07
CA TYR A 22 -22.51 1.20 -3.56
C TYR A 22 -22.65 1.35 -5.09
N GLY A 23 -22.73 0.22 -5.79
CA GLY A 23 -22.83 0.19 -7.25
C GLY A 23 -21.50 0.03 -7.98
N ASP A 24 -20.36 0.14 -7.29
CA ASP A 24 -19.05 -0.10 -7.89
C ASP A 24 -18.93 -1.55 -8.38
N LYS A 25 -18.46 -1.71 -9.62
CA LYS A 25 -18.15 -3.01 -10.23
C LYS A 25 -16.74 -2.96 -10.83
N PRO A 26 -15.72 -2.86 -9.98
CA PRO A 26 -14.36 -2.71 -10.45
C PRO A 26 -13.88 -3.98 -11.15
N ASN A 27 -13.13 -3.81 -12.23
CA ASN A 27 -12.42 -4.88 -12.90
C ASN A 27 -11.15 -5.26 -12.10
N LEU A 28 -10.42 -6.29 -12.56
CA LEU A 28 -9.22 -6.77 -11.87
C LEU A 28 -8.15 -5.69 -11.66
N VAL A 29 -7.94 -4.84 -12.68
CA VAL A 29 -6.94 -3.76 -12.61
C VAL A 29 -7.36 -2.74 -11.56
N GLU A 30 -8.62 -2.33 -11.58
CA GLU A 30 -9.19 -1.36 -10.63
C GLU A 30 -9.15 -1.89 -9.19
N ILE A 31 -9.52 -3.16 -8.95
CA ILE A 31 -9.41 -3.81 -7.64
C ILE A 31 -7.95 -3.84 -7.17
N THR A 32 -7.02 -4.17 -8.07
CA THR A 32 -5.59 -4.26 -7.72
C THR A 32 -5.01 -2.90 -7.35
N GLN A 33 -5.40 -1.85 -8.07
CA GLN A 33 -5.04 -0.46 -7.74
C GLN A 33 -5.63 -0.03 -6.40
N LEU A 34 -6.89 -0.37 -6.13
CA LEU A 34 -7.53 -0.11 -4.85
C LEU A 34 -6.82 -0.82 -3.69
N ALA A 35 -6.48 -2.10 -3.89
CA ALA A 35 -5.73 -2.88 -2.91
C ALA A 35 -4.35 -2.26 -2.63
N SER A 36 -3.60 -1.86 -3.67
CA SER A 36 -2.32 -1.18 -3.52
C SER A 36 -2.42 0.09 -2.69
N LYS A 37 -3.47 0.89 -2.89
CA LYS A 37 -3.72 2.11 -2.11
C LYS A 37 -3.99 1.79 -0.64
N ILE A 38 -4.90 0.86 -0.36
CA ILE A 38 -5.24 0.43 1.01
C ILE A 38 -3.98 -0.06 1.75
N ILE A 39 -3.17 -0.89 1.08
CA ILE A 39 -1.93 -1.42 1.65
C ILE A 39 -0.96 -0.27 1.95
N SER A 40 -0.82 0.71 1.05
CA SER A 40 0.06 1.87 1.29
C SER A 40 -0.37 2.68 2.52
N GLU A 41 -1.67 2.94 2.66
CA GLU A 41 -2.24 3.62 3.84
C GLU A 41 -2.03 2.81 5.13
N ASP A 42 -2.17 1.49 5.07
CA ASP A 42 -1.91 0.61 6.22
C ASP A 42 -0.43 0.62 6.62
N VAL A 43 0.48 0.58 5.64
CA VAL A 43 1.93 0.71 5.88
C VAL A 43 2.26 2.04 6.54
N GLU A 44 1.69 3.15 6.06
CA GLU A 44 1.90 4.47 6.67
C GLU A 44 1.41 4.50 8.13
N LYS A 45 0.24 3.92 8.42
CA LYS A 45 -0.26 3.81 9.80
C LYS A 45 0.64 2.96 10.69
N LEU A 46 1.12 1.82 10.19
CA LEU A 46 2.03 0.94 10.91
C LEU A 46 3.38 1.60 11.23
N LEU A 47 3.85 2.47 10.33
CA LEU A 47 5.10 3.22 10.50
C LEU A 47 4.94 4.52 11.31
N SER A 48 3.71 5.00 11.53
CA SER A 48 3.44 6.22 12.30
C SER A 48 4.08 6.29 13.71
N PRO A 49 4.27 5.18 14.46
CA PRO A 49 4.93 5.22 15.75
C PRO A 49 6.47 5.27 15.69
N VAL A 50 7.07 5.12 14.50
CA VAL A 50 8.54 5.10 14.34
C VAL A 50 9.09 6.50 14.51
N ASP A 51 9.99 6.66 15.50
CA ASP A 51 10.66 7.93 15.75
C ASP A 51 11.71 8.24 14.67
N ASN A 52 11.43 9.28 13.88
CA ASN A 52 12.30 9.72 12.78
C ASN A 52 13.51 10.55 13.22
N PHE A 53 13.63 10.89 14.51
CA PHE A 53 14.87 11.43 15.09
C PHE A 53 15.90 10.33 15.33
N VAL A 54 15.44 9.09 15.55
CA VAL A 54 16.32 7.93 15.78
C VAL A 54 16.56 7.15 14.50
N PHE A 55 15.52 6.97 13.67
CA PHE A 55 15.59 6.12 12.47
C PHE A 55 15.23 6.88 11.19
N ASN A 56 16.10 6.79 10.19
CA ASN A 56 15.79 7.21 8.83
C ASN A 56 15.26 6.00 8.04
N TYR A 57 14.17 6.16 7.30
CA TYR A 57 13.60 5.09 6.49
C TYR A 57 13.03 5.60 5.17
N GLY A 58 12.94 4.69 4.20
CA GLY A 58 12.27 4.92 2.92
C GLY A 58 11.13 3.94 2.75
N VAL A 59 10.05 4.39 2.13
CA VAL A 59 8.89 3.56 1.81
C VAL A 59 8.71 3.59 0.29
N MET A 60 8.60 2.39 -0.29
CA MET A 60 8.25 2.18 -1.69
C MET A 60 7.11 1.17 -1.74
N THR A 61 5.95 1.60 -2.22
CA THR A 61 4.80 0.74 -2.46
C THR A 61 4.46 0.75 -3.95
N GLY A 62 3.83 -0.32 -4.43
CA GLY A 62 3.48 -0.46 -5.84
C GLY A 62 2.84 -1.80 -6.15
N ILE A 63 2.45 -1.97 -7.42
CA ILE A 63 1.84 -3.18 -7.94
C ILE A 63 2.89 -3.96 -8.71
N GLN A 64 3.14 -5.20 -8.31
CA GLN A 64 3.93 -6.13 -9.10
C GLN A 64 3.06 -6.75 -10.19
N ILE A 65 3.51 -6.61 -11.44
CA ILE A 65 2.85 -7.16 -12.62
C ILE A 65 3.69 -8.33 -13.11
N HIS A 66 3.10 -9.52 -13.13
CA HIS A 66 3.72 -10.73 -13.65
C HIS A 66 3.45 -10.84 -15.16
N GLY A 67 4.52 -10.84 -15.94
CA GLY A 67 4.50 -10.95 -17.39
C GLY A 67 4.81 -12.36 -17.91
N PRO A 68 4.72 -12.55 -19.23
CA PRO A 68 5.20 -13.77 -19.89
C PRO A 68 6.71 -13.97 -19.70
N MET A 69 7.18 -15.21 -19.82
CA MET A 69 8.61 -15.53 -19.82
C MET A 69 9.35 -15.02 -18.57
N ASP A 70 8.74 -15.14 -17.39
CA ASP A 70 9.29 -14.70 -16.10
C ASP A 70 9.69 -13.22 -16.06
N THR A 71 9.07 -12.39 -16.90
CA THR A 71 9.23 -10.94 -16.84
C THR A 71 8.38 -10.35 -15.71
N HIS A 72 8.92 -9.35 -15.02
CA HIS A 72 8.21 -8.65 -13.95
C HIS A 72 8.34 -7.14 -14.14
N TRP A 73 7.24 -6.42 -13.92
CA TRP A 73 7.23 -4.96 -13.88
C TRP A 73 6.68 -4.49 -12.54
N ILE A 74 7.13 -3.32 -12.10
CA ILE A 74 6.60 -2.66 -10.92
C ILE A 74 5.92 -1.37 -11.38
N TYR A 75 4.63 -1.26 -11.10
CA TYR A 75 3.91 0.00 -11.21
C TYR A 75 3.99 0.72 -9.85
N PRO A 76 4.74 1.83 -9.72
CA PRO A 76 4.92 2.51 -8.45
C PRO A 76 3.62 3.17 -7.97
N HIS A 77 3.40 3.18 -6.65
CA HIS A 77 2.28 3.87 -6.01
C HIS A 77 2.78 5.03 -5.14
N ASP A 78 3.33 4.74 -3.95
CA ASP A 78 3.98 5.75 -3.11
C ASP A 78 5.48 5.51 -3.03
N PHE A 79 6.23 6.62 -3.07
CA PHE A 79 7.66 6.60 -2.83
C PHE A 79 8.05 7.82 -2.00
N TYR A 80 8.60 7.60 -0.81
CA TYR A 80 8.99 8.69 0.07
C TYR A 80 10.10 8.30 1.05
N LEU A 81 10.80 9.32 1.54
CA LEU A 81 11.81 9.22 2.59
C LEU A 81 11.33 9.93 3.85
N VAL A 82 11.62 9.35 5.00
CA VAL A 82 11.36 9.92 6.32
C VAL A 82 12.68 10.02 7.07
N SER A 83 12.99 11.22 7.53
CA SER A 83 14.22 11.53 8.26
C SER A 83 14.08 12.88 8.96
N SER A 84 14.61 12.99 10.18
CA SER A 84 14.76 14.26 10.89
C SER A 84 15.62 15.30 10.14
N GLN A 85 16.42 14.89 9.17
CA GLN A 85 17.25 15.78 8.35
C GLN A 85 16.47 16.41 7.19
N LEU A 86 15.24 15.95 6.91
CA LEU A 86 14.42 16.48 5.84
C LEU A 86 13.51 17.61 6.34
N PRO A 87 13.30 18.68 5.55
CA PRO A 87 12.31 19.70 5.85
C PRO A 87 10.92 19.07 6.02
N GLY A 88 10.31 19.22 7.20
CA GLY A 88 9.01 18.61 7.51
C GLY A 88 9.07 17.11 7.83
N GLY A 89 10.26 16.52 7.97
CA GLY A 89 10.45 15.13 8.40
C GLY A 89 10.15 14.05 7.34
N LYS A 90 9.47 14.40 6.24
CA LYS A 90 9.09 13.50 5.15
C LYS A 90 9.24 14.20 3.79
N LYS A 91 9.81 13.50 2.81
CA LYS A 91 9.93 13.96 1.42
C LYS A 91 9.36 12.91 0.48
N ASN A 92 8.31 13.26 -0.25
CA ASN A 92 7.80 12.45 -1.35
C ASN A 92 8.76 12.52 -2.54
N LEU A 93 9.00 11.37 -3.16
CA LEU A 93 9.80 11.19 -4.35
C LEU A 93 8.83 10.88 -5.50
N PHE A 94 8.82 11.74 -6.51
CA PHE A 94 8.08 11.49 -7.74
C PHE A 94 8.99 10.69 -8.67
N LEU A 95 8.49 9.56 -9.19
CA LEU A 95 9.12 8.79 -10.27
C LEU A 95 8.67 9.34 -11.63
#